data_AF-A0A957M6N6-F1
#
_entry.id   AF-A0A957M6N6-F1
#
_cell.length_a   1.000
_cell.length_b   1.000
_cell.length_c   1.000
_cell.angle_alpha   90.00
_cell.angle_beta   90.00
_cell.angle_gamma   90.00
#
_symmetry.space_group_name_H-M   'P 1'
#
loop_
_entity.id
_entity.type
_entity.pdbx_description
1 polymer ?
#
loop_
_entity_poly.entity_id
_entity_poly.type
_entity_poly.pdbx_seq_one_letter_code
_entity_poly.pdbx_strand_id
1 'polypeptide(L)' 'QGSIILTSNRAPTEWPEVFLDPLLASAGLDRLGDRAEVVVMTGASYRARTALHPTPAE' A
#
# COMPACT_ATOMS: atom_id res chain seq x y z
N GLN A 1 1.05 22.22 -5.18
CA GLN A 1 0.30 21.06 -4.66
C GLN A 1 0.38 19.94 -5.68
N GLY A 2 0.53 18.69 -5.24
CA GLY A 2 0.63 17.54 -6.12
C GLY A 2 -0.16 16.37 -5.54
N SER A 3 -0.63 15.48 -6.42
CA SER A 3 -1.33 14.26 -6.02
C SER A 3 -0.33 13.18 -5.59
N ILE A 4 -0.73 12.34 -4.65
CA ILE A 4 0.05 11.19 -4.19
C ILE A 4 -0.76 9.93 -4.51
N ILE A 5 -0.14 8.98 -5.18
CA ILE A 5 -0.62 7.60 -5.26
C ILE A 5 0.30 6.77 -4.37
N LEU A 6 -0.28 6.12 -3.37
CA LEU A 6 0.42 5.26 -2.44
C LEU A 6 -0.18 3.85 -2.51
N THR A 7 0.69 2.85 -2.55
CA THR A 7 0.30 1.44 -2.43
C THR A 7 0.88 0.87 -1.14
N SER A 8 0.08 0.14 -0.38
CA SER A 8 0.53 -0.57 0.82
C SER A 8 -0.03 -1.98 0.82
N ASN A 9 0.75 -2.91 1.37
CA ASN A 9 0.28 -4.26 1.69
C ASN A 9 -0.20 -4.38 3.14
N ARG A 10 -0.27 -3.26 3.88
CA ARG A 10 -0.82 -3.16 5.24
C ARG A 10 -2.03 -2.23 5.26
N ALA A 11 -2.99 -2.52 6.11
CA ALA A 11 -4.13 -1.65 6.35
C ALA A 11 -3.68 -0.30 6.95
N PRO A 12 -4.37 0.81 6.67
CA PRO A 12 -4.04 2.13 7.23
C PRO A 12 -3.96 2.15 8.76
N THR A 13 -4.74 1.31 9.45
CA THR A 13 -4.72 1.17 10.92
C THR A 13 -3.41 0.61 11.45
N GLU A 14 -2.64 -0.10 10.64
CA GLU A 14 -1.33 -0.67 10.99
C GLU A 14 -0.18 0.31 10.69
N TRP A 15 -0.45 1.42 10.01
CA TRP A 15 0.61 2.34 9.58
C TRP A 15 1.29 3.08 10.73
N PRO A 16 0.63 3.48 11.84
CA PRO A 16 1.31 4.13 12.96
C PRO A 16 2.52 3.34 13.48
N GLU A 17 2.44 2.00 13.46
CA GLU A 17 3.49 1.09 13.93
C GLU A 17 4.72 1.04 13.00
N VAL A 18 4.57 1.50 11.75
CA VAL A 18 5.67 1.55 10.77
C VAL A 18 6.55 2.78 10.99
N PHE A 19 6.03 3.81 11.64
CA PHE A 19 6.79 5.03 11.93
C PHE A 19 7.62 4.86 13.20
N LEU A 20 8.82 5.45 13.20
CA LEU A 20 9.73 5.43 14.35
C LEU A 20 9.27 6.33 15.49
N ASP A 21 8.49 7.36 15.17
CA ASP A 21 8.02 8.36 16.13
C ASP A 21 6.49 8.52 16.02
N PRO A 22 5.73 8.33 17.11
CA PRO A 22 4.27 8.42 17.09
C PRO A 22 3.70 9.80 16.73
N LEU A 23 4.41 10.88 17.07
CA LEU A 23 3.99 12.24 16.78
C LEU A 23 4.11 12.52 15.27
N LEU A 24 5.24 12.12 14.67
CA LEU A 24 5.44 12.21 13.23
C LEU A 24 4.47 11.29 12.47
N ALA A 25 4.19 10.10 13.00
CA ALA A 25 3.19 9.20 12.44
C ALA A 25 1.83 9.89 12.35
N SER A 26 1.34 10.42 13.47
CA SER A 26 0.04 11.08 13.54
C SER A 26 -0.04 12.27 12.59
N ALA A 27 0.96 13.14 12.59
CA ALA A 27 0.99 14.32 11.72
C ALA A 27 1.16 14.00 10.23
N GLY A 28 1.84 12.90 9.88
CA GLY A 28 1.99 12.44 8.51
C GLY A 28 0.72 11.77 7.99
N LEU A 29 0.12 10.89 8.79
CA LEU A 29 -1.10 10.17 8.46
C LEU A 29 -2.31 11.11 8.33
N ASP A 30 -2.41 12.13 9.18
CA ASP A 30 -3.44 13.16 9.08
C ASP A 30 -3.42 13.86 7.70
N ARG A 31 -2.24 14.30 7.26
CA ARG A 31 -2.06 14.95 5.95
C ARG A 31 -2.26 13.99 4.77
N LEU A 32 -1.88 12.74 4.94
CA LEU A 32 -2.01 11.72 3.90
C LEU A 32 -3.46 11.25 3.74
N GLY A 33 -4.23 11.23 4.84
CA GLY A 33 -5.64 10.87 4.87
C GLY A 33 -6.58 12.02 4.51
N ASP A 34 -6.14 13.28 4.63
CA ASP A 34 -6.92 14.44 4.20
C ASP A 34 -7.25 14.34 2.71
N ARG A 35 -8.57 14.24 2.41
CA ARG A 35 -9.12 14.07 1.05
C ARG A 35 -8.59 12.84 0.30
N ALA A 36 -8.19 11.78 1.00
CA ALA A 36 -7.78 10.54 0.38
C ALA A 36 -8.98 9.63 0.06
N GLU A 37 -8.88 8.90 -1.05
CA GLU A 37 -9.75 7.78 -1.37
C GLU A 37 -8.98 6.47 -1.15
N VAL A 38 -9.55 5.53 -0.43
CA VAL A 38 -8.91 4.25 -0.12
C VAL A 38 -9.50 3.15 -0.99
N VAL A 39 -8.68 2.61 -1.89
CA VAL A 39 -9.06 1.48 -2.74
C VAL A 39 -8.45 0.19 -2.18
N VAL A 40 -9.30 -0.71 -1.69
CA VAL A 40 -8.86 -2.03 -1.20
C VAL A 40 -8.77 -3.01 -2.36
N MET A 41 -7.59 -3.58 -2.57
CA MET A 41 -7.34 -4.58 -3.61
C MET A 41 -7.32 -5.98 -3.00
N THR A 42 -8.15 -6.88 -3.52
CA THR A 42 -8.22 -8.29 -3.09
C THR A 42 -8.00 -9.23 -4.27
N GLY A 43 -7.65 -10.49 -3.98
CA GLY A 43 -7.49 -11.54 -4.99
C GLY A 43 -6.12 -12.22 -4.95
N ALA A 44 -5.93 -13.19 -5.84
CA ALA A 44 -4.70 -13.98 -5.90
C ALA A 44 -3.55 -13.18 -6.54
N SER A 45 -2.33 -13.42 -6.03
CA SER A 45 -1.10 -12.82 -6.58
C SER A 45 -0.94 -13.11 -8.07
N TYR A 46 -0.76 -12.07 -8.88
CA TYR A 46 -0.45 -12.22 -10.30
C TYR A 46 0.83 -13.01 -10.52
N ARG A 47 1.85 -12.80 -9.66
CA ARG A 47 3.13 -13.52 -9.73
C ARG A 47 2.96 -15.03 -9.56
N ALA A 48 2.05 -15.45 -8.68
CA ALA A 48 1.77 -16.87 -8.47
C ALA A 48 1.15 -17.51 -9.71
N ARG A 49 0.35 -16.76 -10.48
CA ARG A 49 -0.24 -17.26 -11.74
C ARG A 49 0.81 -17.45 -12.83
N THR A 50 1.77 -16.53 -12.94
CA THR A 50 2.91 -16.68 -13.88
C THR A 50 3.81 -17.85 -13.46
N ALA A 51 4.06 -18.04 -12.17
CA ALA A 51 4.86 -19.17 -11.68
C ALA A 51 4.21 -20.53 -12.00
N LEU A 52 2.87 -20.60 -12.05
CA LEU A 52 2.12 -21.81 -12.42
C LEU A 52 2.03 -22.04 -13.94
N HIS A 53 2.35 -21.03 -14.75
CA HIS A 53 2.35 -21.10 -16.20
C HIS A 53 3.66 -20.50 -16.73
N PRO A 54 4.80 -21.21 -16.57
CA PRO A 54 6.08 -20.72 -17.06
C PRO A 54 5.97 -20.51 -18.57
N THR A 55 6.22 -19.29 -19.02
CA THR A 55 6.42 -19.01 -20.45
C THR A 55 7.56 -19.92 -20.91
N PRO A 56 7.41 -20.72 -21.97
CA PRO A 56 8.52 -21.51 -22.49
C PRO A 56 9.68 -20.58 -22.77
N ALA A 57 10.87 -20.93 -22.28
CA ALA A 57 12.08 -20.23 -22.66
C ALA A 57 12.26 -20.38 -24.18
N GLU A 58 12.42 -19.26 -24.90
CA GLU A 58 12.92 -19.26 -26.28
C GLU A 58 14.36 -19.77 -26.34
#